data_AF-A0A356V747-F1
#
_entry.id   AF-A0A356V747-F1
#
_cell.length_a   1.000
_cell.length_b   1.000
_cell.length_c   1.000
_cell.angle_alpha   90.00
_cell.angle_beta   90.00
_cell.angle_gamma   90.00
#
_symmetry.space_group_name_H-M   'P 1'
#
loop_
_entity.id
_entity.type
_entity.pdbx_description
1 polymer ?
#
loop_
_entity_poly.entity_id
_entity_poly.type
_entity_poly.pdbx_seq_one_letter_code
_entity_poly.pdbx_strand_id
1 'polypeptide(L)'
;PAIDSYSAFFENDHKTPTGLVGYLRTRSITALTMVGLATDFCVQYSALDAAGLGFNVTVIESMCRAIDLDDSLAKSRKAMQDAGVKLEP
;
A
#
# COMPACT_ATOMS: atom_id res chain seq x y z
N PRO A 1 -19.40 11.12 3.77
CA PRO A 1 -18.85 10.28 2.67
C PRO A 1 -19.40 8.86 2.79
N ALA A 2 -19.70 8.18 1.69
CA ALA A 2 -20.31 6.84 1.71
C ALA A 2 -19.30 5.69 1.54
N ILE A 3 -18.06 6.00 1.16
CA ILE A 3 -16.99 5.02 0.86
C ILE A 3 -15.70 5.52 1.53
N ASP A 4 -15.00 4.62 2.22
CA ASP A 4 -13.67 4.87 2.79
C ASP A 4 -12.58 4.66 1.72
N SER A 5 -11.41 5.28 1.90
CA SER A 5 -10.28 5.15 0.97
C SER A 5 -8.97 4.96 1.74
N TYR A 6 -8.61 3.71 2.01
CA TYR A 6 -7.33 3.40 2.66
C TYR A 6 -6.17 3.36 1.66
N SER A 7 -6.39 2.79 0.49
CA SER A 7 -5.38 2.81 -0.58
C SER A 7 -5.29 4.20 -1.20
N ALA A 8 -4.08 4.60 -1.55
CA ALA A 8 -3.84 5.78 -2.36
C ALA A 8 -4.17 5.56 -3.86
N PHE A 9 -4.47 4.33 -4.29
CA PHE A 9 -4.70 3.97 -5.70
C PHE A 9 -6.16 3.76 -6.06
N PHE A 10 -6.92 3.13 -5.17
CA PHE A 10 -8.35 2.86 -5.33
C PHE A 10 -9.11 3.17 -4.04
N GLU A 11 -10.38 3.54 -4.16
CA GLU A 11 -11.28 3.54 -3.00
C GLU A 11 -11.53 2.10 -2.51
N ASN A 12 -12.11 1.94 -1.30
CA ASN A 12 -12.35 0.62 -0.71
C ASN A 12 -13.39 -0.23 -1.47
N ASP A 13 -14.00 0.29 -2.54
CA ASP A 13 -14.78 -0.49 -3.50
C ASP A 13 -13.91 -1.31 -4.48
N HIS A 14 -12.59 -1.11 -4.43
CA HIS A 14 -11.58 -1.72 -5.30
C HIS A 14 -11.80 -1.47 -6.81
N LYS A 15 -12.56 -0.44 -7.15
CA LYS A 15 -12.95 -0.12 -8.54
C LYS A 15 -12.69 1.33 -8.89
N THR A 16 -13.00 2.25 -7.98
CA THR A 16 -12.91 3.69 -8.22
C THR A 16 -11.45 4.14 -8.09
N PRO A 17 -10.80 4.59 -9.18
CA PRO A 17 -9.39 4.99 -9.13
C PRO A 17 -9.25 6.40 -8.57
N THR A 18 -8.19 6.64 -7.78
CA THR A 18 -7.85 7.97 -7.26
C THR A 18 -7.15 8.87 -8.29
N GLY A 19 -6.70 8.29 -9.40
CA GLY A 19 -5.89 8.96 -10.41
C GLY A 19 -4.37 8.84 -10.20
N LEU A 20 -3.91 8.33 -9.05
CA LEU A 20 -2.48 8.24 -8.74
C LEU A 20 -1.72 7.33 -9.72
N VAL A 21 -2.33 6.22 -10.17
CA VAL A 21 -1.72 5.31 -11.17
C VAL A 21 -1.32 6.07 -12.44
N GLY A 22 -2.25 6.86 -12.98
CA GLY A 22 -2.02 7.66 -14.19
C GLY A 22 -0.93 8.69 -13.96
N TYR A 23 -1.00 9.40 -12.83
CA TYR A 23 0.00 10.42 -12.47
C TYR A 23 1.43 9.87 -12.44
N LEU A 24 1.63 8.69 -11.83
CA LEU A 24 2.94 8.05 -11.72
C LEU A 24 3.44 7.50 -13.07
N ARG A 25 2.56 6.84 -13.84
CA ARG A 25 2.92 6.25 -15.14
C ARG A 25 3.28 7.32 -16.18
N THR A 26 2.58 8.45 -16.21
CA THR A 26 2.93 9.57 -17.09
C THR A 26 4.33 10.15 -16.80
N ARG A 27 4.87 9.90 -15.60
CA ARG A 27 6.23 10.29 -15.19
C ARG A 27 7.24 9.16 -15.30
N SER A 28 6.87 8.04 -15.92
CA SER A 28 7.73 6.85 -16.05
C SER A 28 8.26 6.33 -14.72
N ILE A 29 7.51 6.52 -13.64
CA ILE A 29 7.86 5.98 -12.32
C ILE A 29 7.53 4.49 -12.31
N THR A 30 8.50 3.66 -11.90
CA THR A 30 8.36 2.19 -11.87
C THR A 30 8.62 1.59 -10.49
N ALA A 31 9.25 2.34 -9.59
CA ALA A 31 9.56 1.91 -8.23
C ALA A 31 8.98 2.89 -7.21
N LEU A 32 8.39 2.36 -6.15
CA LEU A 32 7.70 3.12 -5.10
C LEU A 32 8.24 2.70 -3.73
N THR A 33 8.57 3.70 -2.93
CA THR A 33 8.90 3.52 -1.51
C THR A 33 7.75 4.06 -0.68
N MET A 34 7.19 3.23 0.18
CA MET A 34 6.06 3.54 1.03
C MET A 34 6.52 3.73 2.48
N VAL A 35 5.99 4.76 3.12
CA VAL A 35 6.17 5.08 4.54
C VAL A 35 4.87 5.67 5.10
N GLY A 36 4.74 5.74 6.42
CA GLY A 36 3.62 6.43 7.07
C GLY A 36 2.73 5.52 7.92
N LEU A 37 1.46 5.90 8.04
CA LEU A 37 0.52 5.28 8.98
C LEU A 37 -0.81 4.90 8.30
N ALA A 38 -1.48 3.83 8.71
CA ALA A 38 -0.97 2.76 9.55
C ALA A 38 -0.38 1.63 8.70
N THR A 39 0.66 0.95 9.20
CA THR A 39 1.35 -0.16 8.50
C THR A 39 0.37 -1.24 8.02
N ASP A 40 -0.64 -1.51 8.84
CA ASP A 40 -1.64 -2.57 8.72
C ASP A 40 -2.98 -2.11 8.12
N PHE A 41 -3.04 -0.88 7.59
CA PHE A 41 -4.18 -0.35 6.86
C PHE A 41 -3.71 0.42 5.62
N CYS A 42 -3.63 1.75 5.68
CA CYS A 42 -3.37 2.60 4.52
C CYS A 42 -2.06 2.25 3.80
N VAL A 43 -1.00 1.92 4.56
CA VAL A 43 0.29 1.50 3.97
C VAL A 43 0.14 0.14 3.28
N GLN A 44 -0.43 -0.85 3.95
CA GLN A 44 -0.66 -2.18 3.39
C GLN A 44 -1.50 -2.11 2.11
N TYR A 45 -2.66 -1.45 2.16
CA TYR A 45 -3.59 -1.37 1.04
C TYR A 45 -2.91 -0.70 -0.17
N SER A 46 -2.20 0.41 0.07
CA SER A 46 -1.45 1.09 -0.99
C SER A 46 -0.32 0.24 -1.56
N ALA A 47 0.40 -0.51 -0.72
CA ALA A 47 1.50 -1.36 -1.15
C ALA A 47 1.01 -2.56 -1.98
N LEU A 48 -0.08 -3.20 -1.57
CA LEU A 48 -0.68 -4.32 -2.29
C LEU A 48 -1.23 -3.89 -3.65
N ASP A 49 -1.95 -2.77 -3.71
CA ASP A 49 -2.46 -2.24 -4.97
C ASP A 49 -1.32 -1.85 -5.92
N ALA A 50 -0.28 -1.18 -5.40
CA ALA A 50 0.90 -0.85 -6.18
C ALA A 50 1.59 -2.09 -6.77
N ALA A 51 1.77 -3.14 -5.95
CA ALA A 51 2.36 -4.39 -6.40
C ALA A 51 1.49 -5.07 -7.48
N GLY A 52 0.17 -5.14 -7.26
CA GLY A 52 -0.78 -5.68 -8.24
C GLY A 52 -0.82 -4.90 -9.56
N LEU A 53 -0.51 -3.61 -9.54
CA LEU A 53 -0.39 -2.75 -10.72
C LEU A 53 0.98 -2.85 -11.43
N GLY A 54 1.90 -3.66 -10.90
CA GLY A 54 3.21 -3.95 -11.48
C GLY A 54 4.32 -2.98 -11.11
N PHE A 55 4.15 -2.16 -10.05
CA PHE A 55 5.25 -1.34 -9.52
C PHE A 55 6.20 -2.20 -8.66
N ASN A 56 7.48 -1.83 -8.63
CA ASN A 56 8.43 -2.37 -7.66
C ASN A 56 8.22 -1.65 -6.33
N VAL A 57 7.75 -2.35 -5.30
CA VAL A 57 7.34 -1.72 -4.03
C VAL A 57 8.27 -2.10 -2.89
N THR A 58 8.73 -1.09 -2.15
CA THR A 58 9.44 -1.22 -0.88
C THR A 58 8.68 -0.48 0.22
N VAL A 59 8.53 -1.08 1.40
CA VAL A 59 8.03 -0.41 2.61
C VAL A 59 9.19 -0.29 3.60
N ILE A 60 9.44 0.92 4.11
CA ILE A 60 10.44 1.16 5.16
C ILE A 60 9.72 1.07 6.52
N GLU A 61 9.88 -0.05 7.21
CA GLU A 61 9.16 -0.40 8.43
C GLU A 61 9.52 0.53 9.60
N SER A 62 10.77 0.98 9.71
CA SER A 62 11.22 1.99 10.68
C SER A 62 10.53 3.34 10.54
N MET A 63 9.94 3.62 9.37
CA MET A 63 9.17 4.83 9.08
C MET A 63 7.66 4.59 9.08
N CYS A 64 7.21 3.45 9.61
CA CYS A 64 5.80 3.11 9.74
C CYS A 64 5.42 2.75 11.17
N ARG A 65 4.12 2.79 11.48
CA ARG A 65 3.57 2.25 12.74
C ARG A 65 2.18 1.69 12.51
N ALA A 66 1.93 0.52 13.10
CA ALA A 66 0.66 -0.17 13.02
C ALA A 66 -0.33 0.33 14.08
N ILE A 67 -1.62 0.10 13.83
CA ILE A 67 -2.64 0.15 14.89
C ILE A 67 -2.61 -1.17 15.67
N ASP A 68 -2.44 -2.29 14.96
CA ASP A 68 -2.29 -3.65 15.48
C ASP A 68 -3.53 -4.17 16.24
N LEU A 69 -4.68 -4.15 15.55
CA LEU A 69 -5.93 -4.75 16.02
C LEU A 69 -6.00 -6.22 15.61
N ASP A 70 -6.21 -7.12 16.57
CA ASP A 70 -6.42 -8.55 16.31
C ASP A 70 -5.34 -9.19 15.41
N ASP A 71 -4.07 -8.91 15.70
CA ASP A 71 -2.88 -9.33 14.94
C ASP A 71 -2.86 -8.84 13.48
N SER A 72 -3.47 -7.68 13.20
CA SER A 72 -3.50 -7.08 11.86
C SER A 72 -2.09 -6.82 11.32
N LEU A 73 -1.11 -6.45 12.15
CA LEU A 73 0.26 -6.20 11.69
C LEU A 73 0.90 -7.47 11.11
N ALA A 74 0.80 -8.59 11.82
CA ALA A 74 1.40 -9.85 11.35
C ALA A 74 0.77 -10.31 10.02
N LYS A 75 -0.56 -10.21 9.91
CA LYS A 75 -1.30 -10.54 8.67
C LYS A 75 -0.94 -9.59 7.53
N SER A 76 -0.80 -8.30 7.83
CA SER A 76 -0.40 -7.27 6.87
C SER A 76 0.96 -7.55 6.26
N ARG A 77 1.97 -7.77 7.11
CA ARG A 77 3.34 -8.09 6.68
C ARG A 77 3.37 -9.32 5.78
N LYS A 78 2.66 -10.38 6.18
CA LYS A 78 2.56 -11.60 5.38
C LYS A 78 1.93 -11.32 4.00
N ALA A 79 0.80 -10.62 3.96
CA ALA A 79 0.12 -10.30 2.70
C ALA A 79 1.02 -9.48 1.77
N MET A 80 1.73 -8.48 2.29
CA MET A 80 2.68 -7.68 1.51
C MET A 80 3.83 -8.53 0.94
N GLN A 81 4.42 -9.39 1.77
CA GLN A 81 5.49 -10.31 1.32
C GLN A 81 4.98 -11.29 0.26
N ASP A 82 3.81 -11.88 0.46
CA ASP A 82 3.19 -12.81 -0.50
C ASP A 82 2.88 -12.12 -1.85
N ALA A 83 2.63 -10.81 -1.84
CA ALA A 83 2.46 -9.98 -3.04
C ALA A 83 3.77 -9.48 -3.66
N GLY A 84 4.94 -9.86 -3.11
CA GLY A 84 6.25 -9.47 -3.62
C GLY A 84 6.72 -8.07 -3.18
N VAL A 85 6.06 -7.44 -2.21
CA VAL A 85 6.51 -6.18 -1.61
C VAL A 85 7.73 -6.43 -0.72
N LYS A 86 8.79 -5.62 -0.91
CA LYS A 86 9.98 -5.68 -0.06
C LYS A 86 9.72 -4.94 1.25
N LEU A 87 9.91 -5.61 2.38
CA LEU A 87 9.88 -4.98 3.70
C LEU A 87 11.32 -4.73 4.17
N GLU A 88 11.69 -3.46 4.35
CA GLU A 88 12.99 -3.05 4.86
C GLU A 88 12.87 -2.52 6.31
N PRO A 89 13.82 -2.83 7.21
CA PRO A 89 13.75 -2.43 8.61
C PRO A 89 13.66 -0.94 8.88
#